data_AF-A0A966R8X3-F1
#
_entry.id   AF-A0A966R8X3-F1
#
_cell.length_a   1.000
_cell.length_b   1.000
_cell.length_c   1.000
_cell.angle_alpha   90.00
_cell.angle_beta   90.00
_cell.angle_gamma   90.00
#
_symmetry.space_group_name_H-M   'P 1'
#
loop_
_entity.id
_entity.type
_entity.pdbx_description
1 polymer ?
#
loop_
_entity_poly.entity_id
_entity_poly.type
_entity_poly.pdbx_seq_one_letter_code
_entity_poly.pdbx_strand_id
1 'polypeptide(L)'
;MRRGIPGAFVATLLGASILTPPSRGESLLIERNARPLLAEGTLEALGPWETPVEGFFVRSHHNVLPDRVDDSWQVSFEGLLARPEKIALRDLKKRKPVSFHAVLECSGNGRGLFSPAVSGIQWNRGAVGNAEWTGVRVADVLRDLGVKPGAEYVTVEGFDEPVMPNEKNDAKFVRSIPLKLLIDTGSILAWNMNRAPMPVAHGGPVRLVMPGIYGQNWVKWVTKMTFAKDPDPRMYARKAYRMPEKPVKPGEAWDPVKNGKPVEFIRVQTIFTSPAPDAKVSPGKLTLRGKAFSGTGPVEKVEVSMDAGRSWKSATLAAQKETVTNPYASVAWQEFEFETEVREGNTVEAWARATDARGNIQPVEQEWNPKGYLYNAADRVRFTGDARLSKGEWVKTVKKMSDYGLIVADDEADKIAGYFAGKYPVGMPVAETPRVELASDPSAFAAPGGTASPSRGGDVTRGGKWFAAHCASCHGAAGEGKVAPVLRGRMLTDATFWSTVMNGKRTMPAFKETLTIAQVSDVRAWLRAGKSK
;
A
#
# COMPACT_ATOMS: atom_id res chain seq x y z
N MET A 1 -24.64 16.69 62.66
CA MET A 1 -25.90 16.98 61.92
C MET A 1 -25.56 17.47 60.53
N ARG A 2 -26.35 17.03 59.55
CA ARG A 2 -26.29 17.20 58.08
C ARG A 2 -26.00 18.61 57.51
N ARG A 3 -25.59 18.58 56.21
CA ARG A 3 -25.67 19.58 55.09
C ARG A 3 -24.37 20.39 54.86
N GLY A 4 -23.80 20.54 53.66
CA GLY A 4 -24.12 20.11 52.29
C GLY A 4 -22.98 20.52 51.32
N ILE A 5 -22.86 19.80 50.20
CA ILE A 5 -21.94 19.99 49.03
C ILE A 5 -22.61 20.98 48.04
N PRO A 6 -21.95 21.79 47.15
CA PRO A 6 -20.81 21.41 46.30
C PRO A 6 -19.64 22.39 46.09
N GLY A 7 -18.47 21.79 45.85
CA GLY A 7 -17.31 22.43 45.23
C GLY A 7 -17.44 22.46 43.70
N ALA A 8 -17.00 23.58 43.12
CA ALA A 8 -16.76 23.72 41.69
C ALA A 8 -15.34 23.24 41.37
N PHE A 9 -15.21 22.13 40.64
CA PHE A 9 -13.98 21.76 39.95
C PHE A 9 -14.12 22.19 38.49
N VAL A 10 -13.23 23.10 38.08
CA VAL A 10 -13.02 23.46 36.68
C VAL A 10 -12.31 22.29 36.01
N ALA A 11 -13.01 21.56 35.14
CA ALA A 11 -12.43 20.52 34.29
C ALA A 11 -12.05 21.13 32.93
N THR A 12 -10.75 21.30 32.72
CA THR A 12 -10.16 21.58 31.41
C THR A 12 -10.38 20.37 30.50
N LEU A 13 -11.22 20.52 29.48
CA LEU A 13 -11.46 19.50 28.45
C LEU A 13 -10.27 19.43 27.50
N LEU A 14 -9.35 18.50 27.76
CA LEU A 14 -8.47 17.93 26.75
C LEU A 14 -9.34 17.09 25.81
N GLY A 15 -9.54 17.57 24.59
CA GLY A 15 -10.18 16.82 23.51
C GLY A 15 -9.30 15.63 23.12
N ALA A 16 -9.59 14.46 23.70
CA ALA A 16 -9.05 13.19 23.23
C ALA A 16 -9.65 12.91 21.84
N SER A 17 -8.82 12.91 20.80
CA SER A 17 -9.14 12.35 19.50
C SER A 17 -9.58 10.90 19.69
N ILE A 18 -10.87 10.63 19.49
CA ILE A 18 -11.38 9.28 19.34
C ILE A 18 -10.94 8.83 17.94
N LEU A 19 -9.72 8.32 17.86
CA LEU A 19 -9.32 7.42 16.78
C LEU A 19 -9.96 6.08 17.08
N THR A 20 -11.01 5.75 16.32
CA THR A 20 -11.61 4.41 16.34
C THR A 20 -10.50 3.39 16.03
N PRO A 21 -10.27 2.37 16.89
CA PRO A 21 -9.33 1.29 16.57
C PRO A 21 -9.83 0.50 15.34
N PRO A 22 -8.93 -0.17 14.60
CA PRO A 22 -9.27 -0.87 13.36
C PRO A 22 -10.38 -1.89 13.59
N SER A 23 -11.33 -1.92 12.64
CA SER A 23 -12.33 -2.98 12.60
C SER A 23 -11.60 -4.34 12.50
N ARG A 24 -11.87 -5.25 13.45
CA ARG A 24 -11.22 -6.57 13.51
C ARG A 24 -11.38 -7.30 12.17
N GLY A 25 -10.28 -7.56 11.46
CA GLY A 25 -10.21 -8.60 10.43
C GLY A 25 -9.54 -8.24 9.09
N GLU A 26 -9.29 -6.97 8.78
CA GLU A 26 -8.68 -6.57 7.51
C GLU A 26 -7.18 -6.24 7.69
N SER A 27 -6.34 -6.78 6.80
CA SER A 27 -4.88 -6.58 6.85
C SER A 27 -4.52 -5.12 6.55
N LEU A 28 -3.65 -4.51 7.37
CA LEU A 28 -3.10 -3.17 7.12
C LEU A 28 -2.10 -3.13 5.96
N LEU A 29 -1.78 -4.28 5.37
CA LEU A 29 -0.90 -4.44 4.22
C LEU A 29 -1.65 -4.99 2.99
N ILE A 30 -1.26 -4.48 1.82
CA ILE A 30 -1.62 -4.98 0.50
C ILE A 30 -0.42 -5.73 -0.08
N GLU A 31 -0.52 -7.06 -0.18
CA GLU A 31 0.53 -7.87 -0.79
C GLU A 31 0.62 -7.64 -2.31
N ARG A 32 1.81 -7.28 -2.77
CA ARG A 32 2.16 -7.15 -4.20
C ARG A 32 2.91 -8.36 -4.72
N ASN A 33 3.60 -9.09 -3.84
CA ASN A 33 4.28 -10.35 -4.14
C ASN A 33 4.57 -11.12 -2.85
N ALA A 34 4.41 -12.45 -2.88
CA ALA A 34 4.69 -13.30 -1.72
C ALA A 34 6.19 -13.61 -1.55
N ARG A 35 6.94 -13.76 -2.65
CA ARG A 35 8.32 -14.28 -2.65
C ARG A 35 9.20 -13.57 -3.70
N PRO A 36 10.02 -12.57 -3.32
CA PRO A 36 10.13 -11.99 -1.98
C PRO A 36 8.88 -11.29 -1.52
N LEU A 37 8.69 -11.21 -0.20
CA LEU A 37 7.61 -10.43 0.38
C LEU A 37 7.75 -8.97 -0.05
N LEU A 38 6.73 -8.51 -0.77
CA LEU A 38 6.55 -7.13 -1.19
C LEU A 38 5.12 -6.75 -0.81
N ALA A 39 4.98 -5.82 0.11
CA ALA A 39 3.68 -5.37 0.58
C ALA A 39 3.71 -3.87 0.83
N GLU A 40 2.61 -3.19 0.56
CA GLU A 40 2.45 -1.76 0.81
C GLU A 40 1.40 -1.49 1.88
N GLY A 41 1.53 -0.39 2.60
CA GLY A 41 0.54 0.03 3.60
C GLY A 41 -0.78 0.40 2.94
N THR A 42 -1.89 0.03 3.59
CA THR A 42 -3.22 0.55 3.26
C THR A 42 -3.32 2.04 3.59
N LEU A 43 -4.37 2.71 3.10
CA LEU A 43 -4.65 4.10 3.49
C LEU A 43 -4.85 4.25 5.01
N GLU A 44 -5.48 3.25 5.64
CA GLU A 44 -5.66 3.18 7.09
C GLU A 44 -4.31 3.13 7.82
N ALA A 45 -3.36 2.33 7.32
CA ALA A 45 -2.00 2.28 7.87
C ALA A 45 -1.26 3.63 7.79
N LEU A 46 -1.57 4.46 6.78
CA LEU A 46 -0.98 5.79 6.60
C LEU A 46 -1.70 6.90 7.39
N GLY A 47 -2.85 6.60 8.00
CA GLY A 47 -3.65 7.55 8.76
C GLY A 47 -2.95 8.08 10.03
N PRO A 48 -2.46 7.21 10.92
CA PRO A 48 -1.70 7.60 12.10
C PRO A 48 -0.42 8.40 11.77
N TRP A 49 0.08 9.21 12.70
CA TRP A 49 1.34 9.93 12.49
C TRP A 49 2.57 9.02 12.56
N GLU A 50 2.55 7.99 13.38
CA GLU A 50 3.50 6.87 13.27
C GLU A 50 2.79 5.72 12.58
N THR A 51 3.31 5.27 11.44
CA THR A 51 2.78 4.10 10.74
C THR A 51 2.90 2.88 11.66
N PRO A 52 1.80 2.16 11.97
CA PRO A 52 1.87 0.93 12.74
C PRO A 52 2.79 -0.09 12.07
N VAL A 53 3.54 -0.86 12.86
CA VAL A 53 4.56 -1.79 12.33
C VAL A 53 3.92 -2.84 11.41
N GLU A 54 2.75 -3.33 11.79
CA GLU A 54 1.90 -4.24 11.04
C GLU A 54 1.35 -3.69 9.72
N GLY A 55 1.35 -2.37 9.55
CA GLY A 55 0.96 -1.65 8.33
C GLY A 55 2.13 -1.01 7.59
N PHE A 56 3.37 -1.18 8.09
CA PHE A 56 4.55 -0.58 7.49
C PHE A 56 4.98 -1.39 6.26
N PHE A 57 5.19 -0.72 5.13
CA PHE A 57 5.49 -1.42 3.88
C PHE A 57 6.76 -2.30 3.97
N VAL A 58 6.76 -3.39 3.22
CA VAL A 58 7.90 -4.33 3.13
C VAL A 58 8.37 -4.39 1.68
N ARG A 59 9.67 -4.13 1.47
CA ARG A 59 10.36 -4.39 0.20
C ARG A 59 11.58 -5.26 0.45
N SER A 60 11.65 -6.43 -0.19
CA SER A 60 12.80 -7.35 -0.12
C SER A 60 13.21 -7.80 -1.53
N HIS A 61 14.51 -7.80 -1.85
CA HIS A 61 14.99 -8.28 -3.17
C HIS A 61 15.14 -9.79 -3.18
N HIS A 62 15.44 -10.37 -2.02
CA HIS A 62 15.67 -11.80 -1.85
C HIS A 62 14.81 -12.37 -0.73
N ASN A 63 14.71 -13.70 -0.72
CA ASN A 63 13.85 -14.46 0.20
C ASN A 63 14.61 -15.05 1.38
N VAL A 64 15.94 -15.06 1.33
CA VAL A 64 16.78 -15.59 2.39
C VAL A 64 16.86 -14.53 3.48
N LEU A 65 16.23 -14.83 4.61
CA LEU A 65 16.22 -13.98 5.81
C LEU A 65 17.12 -14.61 6.88
N PRO A 66 17.66 -13.81 7.82
CA PRO A 66 18.39 -14.37 8.94
C PRO A 66 17.46 -15.22 9.82
N ASP A 67 17.95 -16.40 10.18
CA ASP A 67 17.35 -17.33 11.13
C ASP A 67 17.57 -16.90 12.59
N ARG A 68 18.66 -16.15 12.84
CA ARG A 68 19.05 -15.66 14.16
C ARG A 68 19.21 -14.14 14.17
N VAL A 69 18.45 -13.48 15.04
CA VAL A 69 18.39 -12.01 15.17
C VAL A 69 18.54 -11.57 16.63
N ASP A 70 19.74 -11.70 17.18
CA ASP A 70 20.02 -11.34 18.58
C ASP A 70 21.26 -10.44 18.73
N ASP A 71 21.60 -10.11 19.97
CA ASP A 71 22.70 -9.20 20.31
C ASP A 71 24.12 -9.76 20.02
N SER A 72 24.22 -11.02 19.60
CA SER A 72 25.45 -11.61 19.05
C SER A 72 25.67 -11.27 17.57
N TRP A 73 24.69 -10.66 16.89
CA TRP A 73 24.84 -10.15 15.53
C TRP A 73 26.07 -9.25 15.41
N GLN A 74 26.80 -9.35 14.30
CA GLN A 74 28.04 -8.60 14.11
C GLN A 74 28.02 -7.82 12.81
N VAL A 75 28.53 -6.59 12.87
CA VAL A 75 28.77 -5.74 11.70
C VAL A 75 30.27 -5.60 11.49
N SER A 76 30.75 -6.01 10.32
CA SER A 76 32.15 -5.85 9.92
C SER A 76 32.38 -4.48 9.29
N PHE A 77 33.40 -3.75 9.75
CA PHE A 77 33.84 -2.48 9.19
C PHE A 77 35.23 -2.68 8.57
N GLU A 78 35.31 -2.58 7.25
CA GLU A 78 36.47 -3.02 6.45
C GLU A 78 36.97 -1.93 5.48
N GLY A 79 38.10 -2.18 4.83
CA GLY A 79 38.63 -1.30 3.78
C GLY A 79 39.49 -0.15 4.33
N LEU A 80 39.26 1.06 3.83
CA LEU A 80 40.04 2.27 4.13
C LEU A 80 39.76 2.83 5.54
N LEU A 81 40.07 2.03 6.56
CA LEU A 81 40.00 2.38 7.98
C LEU A 81 41.37 2.21 8.64
N ALA A 82 41.64 3.01 9.67
CA ALA A 82 42.81 2.89 10.53
C ALA A 82 42.71 1.65 11.42
N ARG A 83 41.51 1.36 11.92
CA ARG A 83 41.18 0.17 12.71
C ARG A 83 39.96 -0.55 12.11
N PRO A 84 40.15 -1.41 11.09
CA PRO A 84 39.10 -2.34 10.67
C PRO A 84 38.71 -3.26 11.83
N GLU A 85 37.41 -3.43 12.06
CA GLU A 85 36.90 -4.18 13.22
C GLU A 85 35.55 -4.82 12.92
N LYS A 86 35.26 -5.93 13.58
CA LYS A 86 33.93 -6.55 13.61
C LYS A 86 33.28 -6.31 14.96
N ILE A 87 32.23 -5.49 15.00
CA ILE A 87 31.59 -5.05 16.26
C ILE A 87 30.27 -5.80 16.44
N ALA A 88 30.06 -6.40 17.62
CA ALA A 88 28.80 -7.04 17.95
C ALA A 88 27.71 -6.01 18.28
N LEU A 89 26.45 -6.35 18.05
CA LEU A 89 25.31 -5.47 18.32
C LEU A 89 25.24 -5.06 19.79
N ARG A 90 25.49 -5.99 20.72
CA ARG A 90 25.63 -5.66 22.16
C ARG A 90 26.64 -4.54 22.43
N ASP A 91 27.70 -4.44 21.63
CA ASP A 91 28.78 -3.45 21.81
C ASP A 91 28.47 -2.15 21.05
N LEU A 92 27.73 -2.21 19.94
CA LEU A 92 27.13 -1.03 19.30
C LEU A 92 26.13 -0.34 20.24
N LYS A 93 25.29 -1.13 20.93
CA LYS A 93 24.29 -0.63 21.90
C LYS A 93 24.88 0.06 23.14
N LYS A 94 26.17 -0.14 23.44
CA LYS A 94 26.87 0.58 24.53
C LYS A 94 27.17 2.03 24.18
N ARG A 95 27.13 2.41 22.90
CA ARG A 95 27.32 3.80 22.45
C ARG A 95 26.05 4.60 22.72
N LYS A 96 26.17 5.93 22.85
CA LYS A 96 25.01 6.81 23.07
C LYS A 96 24.03 6.67 21.89
N PRO A 97 22.80 6.16 22.12
CA PRO A 97 21.83 6.03 21.06
C PRO A 97 21.22 7.39 20.70
N VAL A 98 20.70 7.48 19.48
CA VAL A 98 19.82 8.56 19.05
C VAL A 98 18.51 7.97 18.56
N SER A 99 17.42 8.70 18.78
CA SER A 99 16.08 8.40 18.25
C SER A 99 15.58 9.60 17.45
N PHE A 100 14.91 9.34 16.34
CA PHE A 100 14.20 10.35 15.55
C PHE A 100 13.15 9.70 14.66
N HIS A 101 12.13 10.46 14.28
CA HIS A 101 11.18 10.03 13.24
C HIS A 101 11.73 10.34 11.85
N ALA A 102 11.54 9.39 10.92
CA ALA A 102 11.87 9.59 9.52
C ALA A 102 10.94 8.80 8.62
N VAL A 103 10.55 9.44 7.51
CA VAL A 103 9.88 8.77 6.40
C VAL A 103 10.87 7.85 5.69
N LEU A 104 10.46 6.59 5.54
CA LEU A 104 11.07 5.65 4.63
C LEU A 104 10.14 5.50 3.42
N GLU A 105 10.63 5.78 2.23
CA GLU A 105 9.87 5.63 0.99
C GLU A 105 10.63 4.74 0.00
N CYS A 106 9.93 3.82 -0.68
CA CYS A 106 10.50 3.11 -1.81
C CYS A 106 10.68 4.07 -3.00
N SER A 107 11.83 4.04 -3.68
CA SER A 107 12.02 4.82 -4.90
C SER A 107 10.97 4.55 -5.99
N GLY A 108 10.31 3.39 -5.94
CA GLY A 108 9.25 2.99 -6.85
C GLY A 108 7.83 3.23 -6.34
N ASN A 109 7.63 3.89 -5.21
CA ASN A 109 6.31 4.30 -4.76
C ASN A 109 5.60 5.07 -5.90
N GLY A 110 4.33 4.76 -6.15
CA GLY A 110 3.56 5.29 -7.27
C GLY A 110 3.89 4.70 -8.65
N ARG A 111 4.72 3.65 -8.78
CA ARG A 111 5.07 3.05 -10.08
C ARG A 111 3.85 2.67 -10.92
N GLY A 112 2.81 2.11 -10.28
CA GLY A 112 1.57 1.70 -10.95
C GLY A 112 0.77 2.87 -11.54
N LEU A 113 1.13 4.12 -11.22
CA LEU A 113 0.47 5.34 -11.68
C LEU A 113 1.14 5.97 -12.91
N PHE A 114 2.25 5.41 -13.40
CA PHE A 114 2.89 5.89 -14.63
C PHE A 114 2.09 5.51 -15.86
N SER A 115 1.96 6.47 -16.79
CA SER A 115 1.47 6.24 -18.13
C SER A 115 2.48 6.76 -19.15
N PRO A 116 2.94 5.96 -20.12
CA PRO A 116 2.67 4.52 -20.26
C PRO A 116 3.24 3.69 -19.10
N ALA A 117 2.68 2.49 -18.91
CA ALA A 117 3.10 1.58 -17.84
C ALA A 117 4.59 1.20 -17.96
N VAL A 118 5.23 0.95 -16.81
CA VAL A 118 6.66 0.67 -16.71
C VAL A 118 6.93 -0.61 -15.92
N SER A 119 8.00 -1.31 -16.28
CA SER A 119 8.40 -2.56 -15.62
C SER A 119 8.76 -2.36 -14.15
N GLY A 120 8.53 -3.39 -13.33
CA GLY A 120 8.81 -3.41 -11.91
C GLY A 120 7.56 -3.69 -11.08
N ILE A 121 7.69 -3.59 -9.76
CA ILE A 121 6.57 -3.81 -8.84
C ILE A 121 5.60 -2.64 -8.96
N GLN A 122 4.34 -2.96 -9.22
CA GLN A 122 3.27 -1.97 -9.43
C GLN A 122 2.76 -1.47 -8.08
N TRP A 123 3.61 -0.73 -7.38
CA TRP A 123 3.25 -0.01 -6.17
C TRP A 123 2.19 1.05 -6.49
N ASN A 124 1.18 1.15 -5.64
CA ASN A 124 0.34 2.34 -5.59
C ASN A 124 1.04 3.35 -4.66
N ARG A 125 0.32 3.96 -3.71
CA ARG A 125 0.83 5.05 -2.86
C ARG A 125 1.32 4.59 -1.49
N GLY A 126 1.23 3.28 -1.20
CA GLY A 126 1.48 2.73 0.13
C GLY A 126 2.92 2.26 0.38
N ALA A 127 3.85 2.44 -0.57
CA ALA A 127 5.24 2.00 -0.40
C ALA A 127 6.07 3.04 0.35
N VAL A 128 5.51 3.51 1.47
CA VAL A 128 6.00 4.60 2.32
C VAL A 128 5.51 4.38 3.75
N GLY A 129 6.25 4.89 4.73
CA GLY A 129 5.81 4.93 6.13
C GLY A 129 6.70 5.84 6.98
N ASN A 130 6.15 6.37 8.06
CA ASN A 130 6.88 7.19 9.04
C ASN A 130 7.00 6.41 10.35
N ALA A 131 8.22 6.31 10.88
CA ALA A 131 8.50 5.58 12.11
C ALA A 131 9.59 6.27 12.91
N GLU A 132 9.59 6.06 14.22
CA GLU A 132 10.73 6.36 15.07
C GLU A 132 11.82 5.29 14.87
N TRP A 133 13.06 5.72 14.65
CA TRP A 133 14.20 4.83 14.50
C TRP A 133 15.21 5.10 15.60
N THR A 134 15.64 4.06 16.34
CA THR A 134 16.68 4.18 17.37
C THR A 134 17.91 3.38 17.02
N GLY A 135 19.08 4.01 17.14
CA GLY A 135 20.35 3.38 16.82
C GLY A 135 21.56 4.22 17.19
N VAL A 136 22.72 3.80 16.70
CA VAL A 136 23.99 4.54 16.83
C VAL A 136 24.28 5.28 15.54
N ARG A 137 24.74 6.55 15.63
CA ARG A 137 25.18 7.29 14.45
C ARG A 137 26.39 6.62 13.82
N VAL A 138 26.35 6.43 12.50
CA VAL A 138 27.50 5.83 11.80
C VAL A 138 28.75 6.70 11.96
N ALA A 139 28.59 8.02 11.95
CA ALA A 139 29.69 8.97 12.18
C ALA A 139 30.41 8.73 13.53
N ASP A 140 29.68 8.38 14.59
CA ASP A 140 30.27 8.11 15.91
C ASP A 140 31.08 6.81 15.90
N VAL A 141 30.60 5.77 15.20
CA VAL A 141 31.37 4.53 15.01
C VAL A 141 32.64 4.80 14.20
N LEU A 142 32.54 5.61 13.14
CA LEU A 142 33.68 5.90 12.27
C LEU A 142 34.73 6.81 12.91
N ARG A 143 34.35 7.64 13.88
CA ARG A 143 35.30 8.38 14.71
C ARG A 143 36.22 7.43 15.50
N ASP A 144 35.67 6.31 15.98
CA ASP A 144 36.45 5.29 16.68
C ASP A 144 37.32 4.46 15.72
N LEU A 145 36.84 4.17 14.51
CA LEU A 145 37.57 3.31 13.56
C LEU A 145 38.61 4.06 12.71
N GLY A 146 38.45 5.38 12.58
CA GLY A 146 39.34 6.28 11.85
C GLY A 146 39.30 6.05 10.34
N VAL A 147 38.50 6.82 9.61
CA VAL A 147 38.47 6.75 8.13
C VAL A 147 39.79 7.27 7.55
N LYS A 148 40.42 6.51 6.66
CA LYS A 148 41.66 6.90 5.99
C LYS A 148 41.40 7.90 4.86
N PRO A 149 42.36 8.81 4.56
CA PRO A 149 42.30 9.65 3.37
C PRO A 149 42.05 8.84 2.10
N GLY A 150 41.22 9.36 1.19
CA GLY A 150 40.87 8.71 -0.07
C GLY A 150 39.67 7.75 0.00
N ALA A 151 39.07 7.55 1.17
CA ALA A 151 37.76 6.90 1.26
C ALA A 151 36.66 7.86 0.79
N GLU A 152 36.03 7.56 -0.34
CA GLU A 152 34.96 8.37 -0.93
C GLU A 152 33.59 7.67 -0.90
N TYR A 153 33.59 6.34 -0.82
CA TYR A 153 32.39 5.51 -0.78
C TYR A 153 32.43 4.51 0.36
N VAL A 154 31.23 4.09 0.76
CA VAL A 154 31.01 2.95 1.65
C VAL A 154 30.03 1.99 1.00
N THR A 155 30.44 0.74 0.87
CA THR A 155 29.59 -0.35 0.42
C THR A 155 28.97 -1.03 1.60
N VAL A 156 27.64 -1.00 1.67
CA VAL A 156 26.85 -1.61 2.74
C VAL A 156 26.21 -2.87 2.21
N GLU A 157 26.43 -3.97 2.91
CA GLU A 157 25.97 -5.31 2.56
C GLU A 157 25.00 -5.83 3.63
N GLY A 158 23.88 -6.37 3.15
CA GLY A 158 22.90 -7.07 3.96
C GLY A 158 23.17 -8.57 4.04
N PHE A 159 22.47 -9.25 4.94
CA PHE A 159 22.49 -10.71 5.05
C PHE A 159 21.82 -11.40 3.86
N ASP A 160 20.87 -10.75 3.19
CA ASP A 160 20.04 -11.39 2.19
C ASP A 160 20.80 -11.76 0.93
N GLU A 161 20.54 -12.97 0.42
CA GLU A 161 21.25 -13.55 -0.72
C GLU A 161 20.28 -14.10 -1.78
N PRO A 162 20.65 -14.05 -3.07
CA PRO A 162 19.87 -14.68 -4.12
C PRO A 162 19.83 -16.20 -3.92
N VAL A 163 18.66 -16.81 -4.14
CA VAL A 163 18.48 -18.28 -4.02
C VAL A 163 19.41 -19.05 -4.97
N MET A 164 19.67 -18.48 -6.15
CA MET A 164 20.63 -19.01 -7.12
C MET A 164 21.76 -18.00 -7.31
N PRO A 165 22.93 -18.21 -6.69
CA PRO A 165 24.12 -17.42 -6.96
C PRO A 165 24.47 -17.55 -8.44
N ASN A 166 24.67 -16.42 -9.13
CA ASN A 166 25.20 -16.39 -10.48
C ASN A 166 26.46 -15.55 -10.48
N GLU A 167 27.61 -16.19 -10.68
CA GLU A 167 28.93 -15.55 -10.76
C GLU A 167 28.98 -14.43 -11.81
N LYS A 168 28.13 -14.47 -12.84
CA LYS A 168 28.08 -13.45 -13.90
C LYS A 168 27.30 -12.19 -13.52
N ASN A 169 26.44 -12.23 -12.50
CA ASN A 169 25.53 -11.13 -12.18
C ASN A 169 25.67 -10.56 -10.77
N ASP A 170 26.42 -11.22 -9.87
CA ASP A 170 26.59 -10.87 -8.45
C ASP A 170 25.33 -10.18 -7.89
N ALA A 171 24.28 -10.98 -7.80
CA ALA A 171 22.95 -10.50 -7.49
C ALA A 171 22.75 -10.22 -5.99
N LYS A 172 23.82 -10.23 -5.17
CA LYS A 172 23.73 -9.88 -3.75
C LYS A 172 23.29 -8.43 -3.59
N PHE A 173 22.35 -8.18 -2.69
CA PHE A 173 21.89 -6.83 -2.43
C PHE A 173 22.94 -6.02 -1.66
N VAL A 174 23.61 -5.13 -2.37
CA VAL A 174 24.57 -4.18 -1.80
C VAL A 174 24.32 -2.77 -2.32
N ARG A 175 24.70 -1.78 -1.52
CA ARG A 175 24.65 -0.37 -1.92
C ARG A 175 25.98 0.29 -1.69
N SER A 176 26.53 0.89 -2.74
CA SER A 176 27.67 1.79 -2.65
C SER A 176 27.16 3.21 -2.50
N ILE A 177 27.44 3.82 -1.36
CA ILE A 177 26.90 5.12 -0.95
C ILE A 177 28.08 6.10 -0.85
N PRO A 178 27.98 7.32 -1.40
CA PRO A 178 28.99 8.35 -1.16
C PRO A 178 29.16 8.58 0.35
N LEU A 179 30.39 8.49 0.86
CA LEU A 179 30.66 8.59 2.29
C LEU A 179 30.17 9.92 2.86
N LYS A 180 30.37 11.02 2.11
CA LYS A 180 29.85 12.34 2.48
C LYS A 180 28.33 12.32 2.66
N LEU A 181 27.59 11.69 1.76
CA LEU A 181 26.13 11.58 1.87
C LEU A 181 25.71 10.78 3.11
N LEU A 182 26.41 9.68 3.43
CA LEU A 182 26.14 8.88 4.63
C LEU A 182 26.32 9.69 5.91
N ILE A 183 27.41 10.46 6.01
CA ILE A 183 27.71 11.30 7.18
C ILE A 183 26.75 12.48 7.27
N ASP A 184 26.57 13.21 6.16
CA ASP A 184 25.77 14.43 6.12
C ASP A 184 24.30 14.18 6.43
N THR A 185 23.77 12.99 6.13
CA THR A 185 22.37 12.62 6.44
C THR A 185 22.16 12.21 7.90
N GLY A 186 23.23 12.15 8.71
CA GLY A 186 23.13 11.72 10.10
C GLY A 186 22.74 10.26 10.27
N SER A 187 23.08 9.43 9.28
CA SER A 187 22.66 8.04 9.18
C SER A 187 22.99 7.23 10.45
N ILE A 188 22.11 6.29 10.78
CA ILE A 188 22.26 5.42 11.95
C ILE A 188 22.24 3.94 11.57
N LEU A 189 22.94 3.12 12.36
CA LEU A 189 22.68 1.69 12.45
C LEU A 189 21.59 1.49 13.50
N ALA A 190 20.36 1.25 13.04
CA ALA A 190 19.17 1.15 13.88
C ALA A 190 18.85 -0.29 14.29
N TRP A 191 18.41 -0.46 15.53
CA TRP A 191 17.97 -1.74 16.10
C TRP A 191 16.56 -1.70 16.69
N ASN A 192 15.99 -0.50 16.92
CA ASN A 192 14.57 -0.34 17.25
C ASN A 192 13.83 0.42 16.15
N MET A 193 12.54 0.10 16.04
CA MET A 193 11.55 0.76 15.20
C MET A 193 10.29 0.97 16.06
N ASN A 194 9.79 2.20 16.14
CA ASN A 194 8.67 2.59 17.01
C ASN A 194 8.87 2.10 18.47
N ARG A 195 10.04 2.41 19.05
CA ARG A 195 10.40 2.10 20.46
C ARG A 195 10.48 0.61 20.82
N ALA A 196 10.29 -0.30 19.87
CA ALA A 196 10.39 -1.74 20.06
C ALA A 196 11.51 -2.35 19.21
N PRO A 197 12.02 -3.55 19.55
CA PRO A 197 12.97 -4.26 18.70
C PRO A 197 12.46 -4.39 17.27
N MET A 198 13.32 -4.06 16.31
CA MET A 198 12.93 -4.03 14.90
C MET A 198 12.58 -5.43 14.38
N PRO A 199 11.41 -5.62 13.75
CA PRO A 199 11.06 -6.92 13.16
C PRO A 199 12.02 -7.33 12.04
N VAL A 200 12.18 -8.64 11.85
CA VAL A 200 13.05 -9.21 10.81
C VAL A 200 12.69 -8.67 9.43
N ALA A 201 11.39 -8.57 9.09
CA ALA A 201 10.94 -8.04 7.79
C ALA A 201 11.44 -6.61 7.49
N HIS A 202 11.66 -5.80 8.53
CA HIS A 202 12.15 -4.43 8.45
C HIS A 202 13.66 -4.30 8.66
N GLY A 203 14.38 -5.41 8.84
CA GLY A 203 15.84 -5.44 8.89
C GLY A 203 16.44 -5.67 10.27
N GLY A 204 15.63 -6.09 11.26
CA GLY A 204 16.16 -6.54 12.54
C GLY A 204 17.18 -7.69 12.37
N PRO A 205 18.27 -7.71 13.16
CA PRO A 205 18.46 -6.91 14.36
C PRO A 205 19.15 -5.57 14.11
N VAL A 206 19.70 -5.33 12.91
CA VAL A 206 20.38 -4.08 12.54
C VAL A 206 20.08 -3.71 11.08
N ARG A 207 19.59 -2.48 10.85
CA ARG A 207 19.50 -1.88 9.51
C ARG A 207 20.24 -0.55 9.45
N LEU A 208 20.63 -0.15 8.25
CA LEU A 208 20.98 1.23 7.98
C LEU A 208 19.70 2.07 7.80
N VAL A 209 19.66 3.23 8.44
CA VAL A 209 18.61 4.26 8.27
C VAL A 209 19.28 5.55 7.81
N MET A 210 18.82 6.08 6.67
CA MET A 210 19.35 7.30 6.05
C MET A 210 18.24 8.36 5.88
N PRO A 211 18.03 9.23 6.88
CA PRO A 211 16.99 10.28 6.86
C PRO A 211 16.92 11.05 5.53
N GLY A 212 15.72 11.15 4.95
CA GLY A 212 15.47 11.92 3.72
C GLY A 212 15.96 11.27 2.42
N ILE A 213 16.60 10.10 2.48
CA ILE A 213 17.06 9.34 1.31
C ILE A 213 16.08 8.21 1.01
N TYR A 214 15.81 7.94 -0.26
CA TYR A 214 14.95 6.81 -0.65
C TYR A 214 15.50 5.47 -0.13
N GLY A 215 14.56 4.56 0.16
CA GLY A 215 14.77 3.36 0.96
C GLY A 215 15.70 2.30 0.39
N GLN A 216 16.08 2.38 -0.90
CA GLN A 216 17.08 1.47 -1.46
C GLN A 216 18.43 1.57 -0.73
N ASN A 217 18.78 2.73 -0.16
CA ASN A 217 20.02 2.89 0.59
C ASN A 217 19.88 2.49 2.07
N TRP A 218 18.68 2.18 2.55
CA TRP A 218 18.42 1.77 3.93
C TRP A 218 18.56 0.25 4.08
N VAL A 219 19.78 -0.24 3.84
CA VAL A 219 20.12 -1.68 3.78
C VAL A 219 19.66 -2.39 5.06
N LYS A 220 18.89 -3.47 4.89
CA LYS A 220 18.39 -4.31 5.98
C LYS A 220 19.42 -5.38 6.33
N TRP A 221 19.37 -5.89 7.57
CA TRP A 221 20.24 -6.98 8.04
C TRP A 221 21.72 -6.71 7.79
N VAL A 222 22.19 -5.51 8.16
CA VAL A 222 23.55 -5.05 7.83
C VAL A 222 24.59 -6.00 8.45
N THR A 223 25.43 -6.58 7.62
CA THR A 223 26.53 -7.47 8.04
C THR A 223 27.90 -6.85 7.81
N LYS A 224 28.03 -5.95 6.83
CA LYS A 224 29.33 -5.37 6.45
C LYS A 224 29.20 -3.95 5.89
N MET A 225 30.19 -3.12 6.22
CA MET A 225 30.44 -1.79 5.66
C MET A 225 31.90 -1.70 5.20
N THR A 226 32.14 -1.60 3.90
CA THR A 226 33.50 -1.54 3.31
C THR A 226 33.77 -0.15 2.76
N PHE A 227 34.82 0.51 3.25
CA PHE A 227 35.21 1.87 2.84
C PHE A 227 36.22 1.82 1.70
N ALA A 228 35.94 2.53 0.61
CA ALA A 228 36.73 2.47 -0.62
C ALA A 228 36.80 3.83 -1.32
N LYS A 229 37.75 3.96 -2.26
CA LYS A 229 37.86 5.14 -3.13
C LYS A 229 36.79 5.13 -4.22
N ASP A 230 36.54 3.98 -4.82
CA ASP A 230 35.62 3.83 -5.95
C ASP A 230 34.34 3.09 -5.54
N PRO A 231 33.21 3.34 -6.21
CA PRO A 231 32.00 2.62 -5.92
C PRO A 231 32.10 1.14 -6.31
N ASP A 232 31.48 0.28 -5.52
CA ASP A 232 31.45 -1.17 -5.77
C ASP A 232 30.81 -1.49 -7.14
N PRO A 233 31.42 -2.39 -7.94
CA PRO A 233 30.98 -2.65 -9.32
C PRO A 233 29.71 -3.49 -9.43
N ARG A 234 29.25 -4.13 -8.35
CA ARG A 234 28.10 -5.05 -8.34
C ARG A 234 26.82 -4.36 -8.80
N MET A 235 25.89 -5.14 -9.36
CA MET A 235 24.69 -4.60 -10.03
C MET A 235 23.90 -3.64 -9.13
N TYR A 236 23.61 -4.05 -7.89
CA TYR A 236 22.82 -3.22 -6.97
C TYR A 236 23.59 -2.01 -6.46
N ALA A 237 24.91 -2.03 -6.42
CA ALA A 237 25.72 -0.86 -6.05
C ALA A 237 25.84 0.15 -7.20
N ARG A 238 26.08 -0.33 -8.43
CA ARG A 238 26.48 0.52 -9.56
C ARG A 238 25.43 0.74 -10.64
N LYS A 239 24.58 -0.24 -10.95
CA LYS A 239 23.68 -0.18 -12.13
C LYS A 239 22.22 0.10 -11.75
N ALA A 240 21.74 -0.51 -10.68
CA ALA A 240 20.36 -0.34 -10.21
C ALA A 240 20.14 1.04 -9.57
N TYR A 241 18.86 1.42 -9.43
CA TYR A 241 18.44 2.65 -8.74
C TYR A 241 19.04 3.94 -9.32
N ARG A 242 19.08 4.01 -10.65
CA ARG A 242 19.48 5.19 -11.40
C ARG A 242 18.34 5.65 -12.30
N MET A 243 18.36 6.94 -12.59
CA MET A 243 17.44 7.64 -13.47
C MET A 243 18.22 8.23 -14.65
N PRO A 244 17.67 8.25 -15.87
CA PRO A 244 18.27 9.01 -16.95
C PRO A 244 18.52 10.46 -16.54
N GLU A 245 19.69 11.01 -16.90
CA GLU A 245 19.99 12.42 -16.67
C GLU A 245 19.14 13.34 -17.55
N LYS A 246 18.79 12.86 -18.74
CA LYS A 246 17.90 13.51 -19.71
C LYS A 246 16.65 12.66 -19.89
N PRO A 247 15.50 13.26 -20.22
CA PRO A 247 14.28 12.50 -20.52
C PRO A 247 14.54 11.52 -21.66
N VAL A 248 14.03 10.29 -21.53
CA VAL A 248 14.11 9.25 -22.57
C VAL A 248 12.70 8.79 -22.92
N LYS A 249 12.47 8.47 -24.19
CA LYS A 249 11.15 8.04 -24.66
C LYS A 249 10.87 6.57 -24.29
N PRO A 250 9.60 6.17 -24.19
CA PRO A 250 9.25 4.76 -24.08
C PRO A 250 9.89 3.93 -25.22
N GLY A 251 10.60 2.85 -24.84
CA GLY A 251 11.32 1.98 -25.77
C GLY A 251 12.72 2.45 -26.16
N GLU A 252 13.12 3.68 -25.81
CA GLU A 252 14.46 4.19 -26.06
C GLU A 252 15.48 3.54 -25.11
N ALA A 253 16.59 3.07 -25.67
CA ALA A 253 17.69 2.51 -24.90
C ALA A 253 18.45 3.60 -24.15
N TRP A 254 18.90 3.30 -22.94
CA TRP A 254 19.77 4.18 -22.15
C TRP A 254 20.72 3.35 -21.29
N ASP A 255 21.83 3.94 -20.85
CA ASP A 255 22.88 3.27 -20.09
C ASP A 255 22.94 3.85 -18.66
N PRO A 256 22.41 3.12 -17.66
CA PRO A 256 22.38 3.59 -16.28
C PRO A 256 23.75 4.03 -15.72
N VAL A 257 24.85 3.47 -16.21
CA VAL A 257 26.19 3.80 -15.72
C VAL A 257 26.75 5.03 -16.41
N LYS A 258 26.53 5.17 -17.72
CA LYS A 258 27.11 6.28 -18.51
C LYS A 258 26.28 7.55 -18.48
N ASN A 259 24.95 7.45 -18.46
CA ASN A 259 24.03 8.60 -18.55
C ASN A 259 22.91 8.54 -17.50
N GLY A 260 23.19 7.89 -16.36
CA GLY A 260 22.25 7.73 -15.26
C GLY A 260 22.74 8.33 -13.94
N LYS A 261 21.89 9.16 -13.33
CA LYS A 261 22.09 9.70 -11.98
C LYS A 261 21.49 8.77 -10.91
N PRO A 262 22.18 8.53 -9.78
CA PRO A 262 21.62 7.79 -8.66
C PRO A 262 20.32 8.40 -8.14
N VAL A 263 19.41 7.54 -7.67
CA VAL A 263 18.29 7.97 -6.84
C VAL A 263 18.81 8.23 -5.43
N GLU A 264 18.57 9.44 -4.92
CA GLU A 264 19.07 9.92 -3.64
C GLU A 264 17.92 10.43 -2.75
N PHE A 265 17.71 11.75 -2.69
CA PHE A 265 16.75 12.39 -1.80
C PHE A 265 15.29 12.14 -2.21
N ILE A 266 14.46 11.87 -1.20
CA ILE A 266 13.00 11.85 -1.31
C ILE A 266 12.52 13.19 -1.87
N ARG A 267 11.66 13.17 -2.88
CA ARG A 267 11.10 14.40 -3.46
C ARG A 267 10.00 14.91 -2.55
N VAL A 268 9.79 16.22 -2.52
CA VAL A 268 8.60 16.79 -1.85
C VAL A 268 7.33 16.14 -2.39
N GLN A 269 6.46 15.70 -1.49
CA GLN A 269 5.27 14.89 -1.78
C GLN A 269 4.14 15.17 -0.79
N THR A 270 2.93 14.83 -1.21
CA THR A 270 1.70 14.82 -0.41
C THR A 270 0.99 13.47 -0.59
N ILE A 271 0.23 13.06 0.42
CA ILE A 271 -0.66 11.89 0.38
C ILE A 271 -1.94 12.25 1.14
N PHE A 272 -3.09 12.25 0.47
CA PHE A 272 -4.37 12.28 1.15
C PHE A 272 -4.57 10.99 1.94
N THR A 273 -5.04 11.12 3.18
CA THR A 273 -5.38 10.01 4.09
C THR A 273 -6.87 9.97 4.39
N SER A 274 -7.58 11.09 4.18
CA SER A 274 -9.03 11.16 4.29
C SER A 274 -9.59 12.26 3.37
N PRO A 275 -10.73 12.03 2.70
CA PRO A 275 -11.47 10.76 2.67
C PRO A 275 -10.74 9.68 1.84
N ALA A 276 -11.21 8.44 1.91
CA ALA A 276 -10.71 7.40 1.02
C ALA A 276 -11.10 7.69 -0.45
N PRO A 277 -10.31 7.21 -1.43
CA PRO A 277 -10.69 7.29 -2.83
C PRO A 277 -12.09 6.71 -3.08
N ASP A 278 -12.87 7.43 -3.87
CA ASP A 278 -14.25 7.13 -4.26
C ASP A 278 -15.25 7.02 -3.09
N ALA A 279 -14.88 7.53 -1.91
CA ALA A 279 -15.76 7.53 -0.74
C ALA A 279 -17.03 8.36 -0.96
N LYS A 280 -18.11 7.91 -0.33
CA LYS A 280 -19.33 8.71 -0.11
C LYS A 280 -19.18 9.44 1.22
N VAL A 281 -19.14 10.77 1.17
CA VAL A 281 -18.96 11.62 2.35
C VAL A 281 -20.27 12.31 2.70
N SER A 282 -20.52 12.59 3.97
CA SER A 282 -21.72 13.34 4.35
C SER A 282 -21.68 14.74 3.71
N PRO A 283 -22.79 15.22 3.10
CA PRO A 283 -22.85 16.58 2.58
C PRO A 283 -22.65 17.62 3.69
N GLY A 284 -22.14 18.79 3.31
CA GLY A 284 -21.81 19.89 4.23
C GLY A 284 -20.31 20.01 4.45
N LYS A 285 -19.91 20.45 5.64
CA LYS A 285 -18.50 20.67 6.00
C LYS A 285 -17.73 19.36 6.00
N LEU A 286 -16.58 19.36 5.35
CA LEU A 286 -15.66 18.24 5.28
C LEU A 286 -14.23 18.74 5.50
N THR A 287 -13.44 18.00 6.28
CA THR A 287 -12.01 18.23 6.40
C THR A 287 -11.26 17.15 5.61
N LEU A 288 -10.56 17.58 4.56
CA LEU A 288 -9.58 16.72 3.89
C LEU A 288 -8.32 16.66 4.75
N ARG A 289 -7.74 15.46 4.89
CA ARG A 289 -6.56 15.23 5.72
C ARG A 289 -5.49 14.52 4.91
N GLY A 290 -4.23 14.82 5.19
CA GLY A 290 -3.13 14.15 4.54
C GLY A 290 -1.79 14.32 5.23
N LYS A 291 -0.76 13.75 4.60
CA LYS A 291 0.63 13.84 4.99
C LYS A 291 1.42 14.58 3.93
N ALA A 292 2.42 15.35 4.33
CA ALA A 292 3.36 16.01 3.44
C ALA A 292 4.79 15.82 3.95
N PHE A 293 5.75 15.53 3.07
CA PHE A 293 7.14 15.30 3.45
C PHE A 293 8.10 15.62 2.31
N SER A 294 9.37 15.83 2.62
CA SER A 294 10.46 15.99 1.66
C SER A 294 11.75 15.45 2.25
N GLY A 295 12.66 14.97 1.39
CA GLY A 295 13.99 14.52 1.78
C GLY A 295 15.00 15.65 1.94
N THR A 296 14.68 16.87 1.50
CA THR A 296 15.64 18.00 1.40
C THR A 296 15.37 19.12 2.41
N GLY A 297 14.31 19.01 3.23
CA GLY A 297 13.92 19.99 4.22
C GLY A 297 12.46 19.83 4.65
N PRO A 298 11.98 20.64 5.62
CA PRO A 298 10.59 20.60 6.03
C PRO A 298 9.68 21.10 4.91
N VAL A 299 8.41 20.67 4.94
CA VAL A 299 7.38 21.23 4.08
C VAL A 299 6.93 22.56 4.68
N GLU A 300 6.92 23.60 3.87
CA GLU A 300 6.53 24.95 4.30
C GLU A 300 5.11 25.30 3.88
N LYS A 301 4.63 24.67 2.79
CA LYS A 301 3.32 24.97 2.24
C LYS A 301 2.69 23.72 1.64
N VAL A 302 1.40 23.54 1.90
CA VAL A 302 0.54 22.62 1.16
C VAL A 302 -0.60 23.43 0.55
N GLU A 303 -0.87 23.21 -0.73
CA GLU A 303 -1.97 23.81 -1.45
C GLU A 303 -2.92 22.71 -1.92
N VAL A 304 -4.23 22.95 -1.78
CA VAL A 304 -5.30 22.05 -2.22
C VAL A 304 -6.13 22.74 -3.28
N SER A 305 -6.39 22.00 -4.36
CA SER A 305 -7.36 22.35 -5.39
C SER A 305 -8.60 21.49 -5.23
N MET A 306 -9.77 22.11 -5.40
CA MET A 306 -11.08 21.45 -5.36
C MET A 306 -11.72 21.35 -6.75
N ASP A 307 -10.99 21.75 -7.79
CA ASP A 307 -11.45 21.91 -9.17
C ASP A 307 -10.46 21.30 -10.17
N ALA A 308 -9.86 20.17 -9.80
CA ALA A 308 -8.90 19.41 -10.62
C ALA A 308 -7.72 20.26 -11.13
N GLY A 309 -7.11 21.02 -10.21
CA GLY A 309 -5.87 21.77 -10.43
C GLY A 309 -6.03 23.16 -11.05
N ARG A 310 -7.27 23.65 -11.28
CA ARG A 310 -7.51 24.97 -11.91
C ARG A 310 -7.24 26.12 -10.95
N SER A 311 -7.62 25.99 -9.68
CA SER A 311 -7.35 26.96 -8.61
C SER A 311 -6.84 26.26 -7.35
N TRP A 312 -6.00 26.96 -6.60
CA TRP A 312 -5.28 26.41 -5.44
C TRP A 312 -5.49 27.29 -4.21
N LYS A 313 -5.71 26.68 -3.06
CA LYS A 313 -5.86 27.35 -1.76
C LYS A 313 -4.93 26.70 -0.75
N SER A 314 -4.36 27.49 0.16
CA SER A 314 -3.51 26.96 1.22
C SER A 314 -4.29 26.04 2.16
N ALA A 315 -3.69 24.91 2.50
CA ALA A 315 -4.12 24.04 3.60
C ALA A 315 -3.44 24.45 4.91
N THR A 316 -4.05 24.08 6.03
CA THR A 316 -3.43 24.19 7.35
C THR A 316 -2.39 23.09 7.48
N LEU A 317 -1.12 23.46 7.59
CA LEU A 317 -0.01 22.54 7.78
C LEU A 317 0.40 22.51 9.25
N ALA A 318 0.42 21.32 9.84
CA ALA A 318 0.88 21.15 11.21
C ALA A 318 2.37 21.48 11.33
N ALA A 319 2.75 22.05 12.47
CA ALA A 319 4.16 22.23 12.82
C ALA A 319 4.87 20.86 12.88
N GLN A 320 6.17 20.87 12.59
CA GLN A 320 7.02 19.70 12.78
C GLN A 320 6.96 19.25 14.25
N LYS A 321 6.65 17.96 14.47
CA LYS A 321 6.51 17.39 15.83
C LYS A 321 7.85 17.11 16.50
N GLU A 322 8.94 17.09 15.73
CA GLU A 322 10.30 16.83 16.21
C GLU A 322 11.07 18.12 16.49
N THR A 323 11.77 18.17 17.62
CA THR A 323 12.56 19.34 18.02
C THR A 323 13.85 19.52 17.20
N VAL A 324 14.12 20.78 16.85
CA VAL A 324 15.16 21.34 15.95
C VAL A 324 16.61 21.00 16.33
N THR A 325 16.88 20.34 17.47
CA THR A 325 18.26 20.03 17.91
C THR A 325 18.94 18.93 17.09
N ASN A 326 18.20 18.24 16.22
CA ASN A 326 18.75 17.37 15.18
C ASN A 326 18.62 18.11 13.84
N PRO A 327 19.72 18.42 13.10
CA PRO A 327 19.62 19.06 11.78
C PRO A 327 18.88 18.19 10.73
N TYR A 328 18.44 16.99 11.13
CA TYR A 328 17.67 16.01 10.36
C TYR A 328 16.21 15.86 10.82
N ALA A 329 15.74 16.66 11.79
CA ALA A 329 14.38 16.59 12.35
C ALA A 329 13.25 16.87 11.33
N SER A 330 13.60 17.35 10.13
CA SER A 330 12.63 17.77 9.12
C SER A 330 12.17 16.66 8.15
N VAL A 331 12.66 15.43 8.28
CA VAL A 331 12.34 14.34 7.33
C VAL A 331 11.17 13.45 7.76
N ALA A 332 10.59 13.71 8.93
CA ALA A 332 9.29 13.17 9.31
C ALA A 332 8.20 13.90 8.53
N TRP A 333 7.10 13.21 8.25
CA TRP A 333 5.97 13.86 7.59
C TRP A 333 5.24 14.83 8.53
N GLN A 334 4.70 15.89 7.93
CA GLN A 334 3.76 16.81 8.54
C GLN A 334 2.35 16.43 8.14
N GLU A 335 1.40 16.67 9.04
CA GLU A 335 -0.02 16.49 8.75
C GLU A 335 -0.56 17.78 8.16
N PHE A 336 -1.44 17.70 7.17
CA PHE A 336 -2.17 18.85 6.66
C PHE A 336 -3.68 18.61 6.70
N GLU A 337 -4.41 19.70 6.87
CA GLU A 337 -5.87 19.74 6.89
C GLU A 337 -6.38 20.83 5.94
N PHE A 338 -7.45 20.53 5.21
CA PHE A 338 -8.13 21.49 4.36
C PHE A 338 -9.63 21.41 4.57
N GLU A 339 -10.21 22.47 5.11
CA GLU A 339 -11.65 22.58 5.31
C GLU A 339 -12.36 22.99 4.02
N THR A 340 -13.45 22.30 3.70
CA THR A 340 -14.25 22.56 2.52
C THR A 340 -15.72 22.22 2.75
N GLU A 341 -16.56 22.49 1.77
CA GLU A 341 -17.97 22.10 1.77
C GLU A 341 -18.27 21.23 0.55
N VAL A 342 -18.95 20.12 0.77
CA VAL A 342 -19.34 19.17 -0.27
C VAL A 342 -20.85 19.20 -0.40
N ARG A 343 -21.34 19.49 -1.60
CA ARG A 343 -22.77 19.44 -1.90
C ARG A 343 -23.22 18.01 -2.12
N GLU A 344 -24.49 17.76 -1.82
CA GLU A 344 -25.15 16.50 -2.10
C GLU A 344 -25.05 16.10 -3.57
N GLY A 345 -24.73 14.82 -3.84
CA GLY A 345 -24.56 14.26 -5.19
C GLY A 345 -23.34 14.77 -5.96
N ASN A 346 -22.66 15.81 -5.46
CA ASN A 346 -21.53 16.41 -6.15
C ASN A 346 -20.28 15.52 -5.99
N THR A 347 -19.71 15.12 -7.13
CA THR A 347 -18.42 14.43 -7.15
C THR A 347 -17.30 15.45 -7.28
N VAL A 348 -16.38 15.40 -6.34
CA VAL A 348 -15.22 16.30 -6.25
C VAL A 348 -13.96 15.49 -6.55
N GLU A 349 -13.06 16.08 -7.33
CA GLU A 349 -11.70 15.61 -7.49
C GLU A 349 -10.74 16.64 -6.89
N ALA A 350 -10.26 16.35 -5.69
CA ALA A 350 -9.37 17.22 -4.93
C ALA A 350 -7.91 16.84 -5.18
N TRP A 351 -7.06 17.84 -5.40
CA TRP A 351 -5.64 17.67 -5.65
C TRP A 351 -4.82 18.37 -4.55
N ALA A 352 -3.71 17.79 -4.12
CA ALA A 352 -2.79 18.40 -3.16
C ALA A 352 -1.37 18.49 -3.74
N ARG A 353 -0.68 19.59 -3.45
CA ARG A 353 0.74 19.74 -3.77
C ARG A 353 1.47 20.45 -2.62
N ALA A 354 2.70 20.04 -2.37
CA ALA A 354 3.56 20.65 -1.37
C ALA A 354 4.72 21.47 -1.96
N THR A 355 5.19 22.44 -1.18
CA THR A 355 6.45 23.16 -1.36
C THR A 355 7.33 22.98 -0.13
N ASP A 356 8.59 22.59 -0.33
CA ASP A 356 9.55 22.45 0.75
C ASP A 356 10.41 23.73 0.94
N ALA A 357 11.15 23.77 2.06
CA ALA A 357 12.03 24.89 2.42
C ALA A 357 13.19 25.15 1.45
N ARG A 358 13.40 24.28 0.46
CA ARG A 358 14.39 24.47 -0.61
C ARG A 358 13.75 25.02 -1.88
N GLY A 359 12.46 25.33 -1.84
CA GLY A 359 11.69 25.83 -2.97
C GLY A 359 11.29 24.75 -3.98
N ASN A 360 11.48 23.46 -3.67
CA ASN A 360 10.99 22.41 -4.55
C ASN A 360 9.47 22.36 -4.44
N ILE A 361 8.79 22.19 -5.59
CA ILE A 361 7.33 22.11 -5.66
C ILE A 361 6.96 20.79 -6.34
N GLN A 362 5.96 20.10 -5.81
CA GLN A 362 5.38 18.96 -6.51
C GLN A 362 4.83 19.37 -7.89
N PRO A 363 5.20 18.67 -8.97
CA PRO A 363 4.59 18.92 -10.27
C PRO A 363 3.13 18.47 -10.25
N VAL A 364 2.29 19.06 -11.11
CA VAL A 364 0.89 18.64 -11.23
C VAL A 364 0.76 17.25 -11.86
N GLU A 365 1.61 16.98 -12.85
CA GLU A 365 1.70 15.71 -13.57
C GLU A 365 3.08 15.09 -13.38
N GLN A 366 3.13 13.76 -13.44
CA GLN A 366 4.39 13.05 -13.31
C GLN A 366 5.16 13.08 -14.63
N GLU A 367 6.45 13.44 -14.58
CA GLU A 367 7.35 13.19 -15.70
C GLU A 367 7.67 11.70 -15.80
N TRP A 368 7.41 11.13 -16.98
CA TRP A 368 7.66 9.71 -17.24
C TRP A 368 9.15 9.39 -17.22
N ASN A 369 9.50 8.21 -16.71
CA ASN A 369 10.85 7.66 -16.78
C ASN A 369 10.82 6.13 -16.89
N PRO A 370 11.84 5.50 -17.50
CA PRO A 370 11.81 4.08 -17.86
C PRO A 370 11.82 3.11 -16.68
N LYS A 371 12.05 3.60 -15.45
CA LYS A 371 12.08 2.77 -14.23
C LYS A 371 10.87 2.99 -13.31
N GLY A 372 10.02 3.96 -13.63
CA GLY A 372 8.91 4.37 -12.77
C GLY A 372 9.36 4.73 -11.38
N TYR A 373 10.46 5.48 -11.25
CA TYR A 373 10.91 5.98 -9.95
C TYR A 373 10.45 7.42 -9.71
N LEU A 374 10.43 7.80 -8.43
CA LEU A 374 10.26 9.17 -7.96
C LEU A 374 8.92 9.79 -8.40
N TYR A 375 7.84 9.01 -8.31
CA TYR A 375 6.50 9.51 -8.58
C TYR A 375 6.13 10.56 -7.53
N ASN A 376 6.03 11.82 -7.90
CA ASN A 376 5.71 12.91 -6.98
C ASN A 376 4.70 13.92 -7.53
N ALA A 377 3.90 13.54 -8.53
CA ALA A 377 2.79 14.35 -8.99
C ALA A 377 1.85 14.75 -7.85
N ALA A 378 1.12 15.85 -8.04
CA ALA A 378 0.09 16.31 -7.11
C ALA A 378 -0.84 15.15 -6.77
N ASP A 379 -1.01 14.90 -5.47
CA ASP A 379 -1.80 13.78 -5.00
C ASP A 379 -3.27 14.05 -5.27
N ARG A 380 -4.03 13.01 -5.62
CA ARG A 380 -5.42 13.15 -6.06
C ARG A 380 -6.34 12.23 -5.30
N VAL A 381 -7.47 12.76 -4.85
CA VAL A 381 -8.56 11.97 -4.26
C VAL A 381 -9.89 12.40 -4.88
N ARG A 382 -10.70 11.41 -5.25
CA ARG A 382 -12.07 11.62 -5.68
C ARG A 382 -13.02 11.19 -4.57
N PHE A 383 -14.08 11.94 -4.33
CA PHE A 383 -15.14 11.58 -3.39
C PHE A 383 -16.46 12.23 -3.83
N THR A 384 -17.59 11.71 -3.37
CA THR A 384 -18.92 12.24 -3.70
C THR A 384 -19.68 12.58 -2.43
N GLY A 385 -20.32 13.75 -2.40
CA GLY A 385 -21.31 14.05 -1.37
C GLY A 385 -22.45 13.04 -1.46
N ASP A 386 -22.67 12.29 -0.40
CA ASP A 386 -23.68 11.23 -0.34
C ASP A 386 -25.05 11.82 -0.66
N ALA A 387 -25.68 11.35 -1.73
CA ALA A 387 -27.01 11.75 -2.13
C ALA A 387 -28.01 10.81 -1.46
N ARG A 388 -28.54 11.24 -0.31
CA ARG A 388 -29.61 10.50 0.33
C ARG A 388 -30.90 10.86 -0.39
N LEU A 389 -31.67 9.84 -0.76
CA LEU A 389 -32.95 10.09 -1.42
C LEU A 389 -33.86 10.88 -0.49
N SER A 390 -34.44 11.97 -0.98
CA SER A 390 -35.57 12.64 -0.34
C SER A 390 -36.75 11.68 -0.18
N LYS A 391 -37.75 12.00 0.67
CA LYS A 391 -38.97 11.18 0.77
C LYS A 391 -39.63 10.95 -0.60
N GLY A 392 -39.71 11.97 -1.44
CA GLY A 392 -40.28 11.85 -2.78
C GLY A 392 -39.45 10.95 -3.73
N GLU A 393 -38.13 10.93 -3.56
CA GLU A 393 -37.26 10.02 -4.31
C GLU A 393 -37.31 8.60 -3.77
N TRP A 394 -37.45 8.41 -2.46
CA TRP A 394 -37.77 7.11 -1.87
C TRP A 394 -39.10 6.57 -2.39
N VAL A 395 -40.13 7.40 -2.52
CA VAL A 395 -41.41 6.99 -3.14
C VAL A 395 -41.17 6.50 -4.57
N LYS A 396 -40.42 7.25 -5.38
CA LYS A 396 -40.06 6.82 -6.75
C LYS A 396 -39.28 5.51 -6.76
N THR A 397 -38.33 5.33 -5.85
CA THR A 397 -37.54 4.10 -5.72
C THR A 397 -38.38 2.91 -5.29
N VAL A 398 -39.24 3.06 -4.28
CA VAL A 398 -40.15 2.00 -3.82
C VAL A 398 -41.14 1.62 -4.92
N LYS A 399 -41.68 2.59 -5.67
CA LYS A 399 -42.56 2.30 -6.83
C LYS A 399 -41.82 1.57 -7.97
N LYS A 400 -40.53 1.87 -8.21
CA LYS A 400 -39.70 1.10 -9.16
C LYS A 400 -39.47 -0.34 -8.69
N MET A 401 -39.52 -0.62 -7.38
CA MET A 401 -39.37 -1.98 -6.87
C MET A 401 -40.58 -2.87 -7.22
N SER A 402 -41.72 -2.29 -7.58
CA SER A 402 -42.85 -3.02 -8.17
C SER A 402 -42.46 -3.74 -9.46
N ASP A 403 -41.57 -3.16 -10.27
CA ASP A 403 -41.04 -3.80 -11.48
C ASP A 403 -40.12 -5.00 -11.16
N TYR A 404 -39.65 -5.11 -9.91
CA TYR A 404 -38.88 -6.25 -9.39
C TYR A 404 -39.75 -7.28 -8.66
N GLY A 405 -41.08 -7.18 -8.77
CA GLY A 405 -42.04 -8.12 -8.19
C GLY A 405 -42.54 -7.77 -6.78
N LEU A 406 -42.16 -6.61 -6.25
CA LEU A 406 -42.66 -6.13 -4.96
C LEU A 406 -44.00 -5.40 -5.14
N ILE A 407 -45.12 -6.09 -4.97
CA ILE A 407 -46.44 -5.44 -5.05
C ILE A 407 -46.69 -4.68 -3.75
N VAL A 408 -46.53 -3.35 -3.80
CA VAL A 408 -46.81 -2.43 -2.69
C VAL A 408 -47.92 -1.48 -3.12
N ALA A 409 -48.98 -1.32 -2.32
CA ALA A 409 -50.02 -0.33 -2.59
C ALA A 409 -49.44 1.10 -2.48
N ASP A 410 -50.03 2.08 -3.16
CA ASP A 410 -49.50 3.45 -3.19
C ASP A 410 -49.40 4.09 -1.79
N ASP A 411 -50.35 3.79 -0.90
CA ASP A 411 -50.35 4.29 0.47
C ASP A 411 -49.29 3.60 1.36
N GLU A 412 -48.96 2.34 1.05
CA GLU A 412 -47.87 1.60 1.70
C GLU A 412 -46.50 2.08 1.19
N ALA A 413 -46.37 2.41 -0.10
CA ALA A 413 -45.15 2.96 -0.67
C ALA A 413 -44.78 4.30 0.00
N ASP A 414 -45.78 5.16 0.26
CA ASP A 414 -45.60 6.42 0.97
C ASP A 414 -45.21 6.23 2.44
N LYS A 415 -45.75 5.21 3.12
CA LYS A 415 -45.38 4.86 4.51
C LYS A 415 -43.94 4.31 4.58
N ILE A 416 -43.55 3.44 3.65
CA ILE A 416 -42.19 2.88 3.54
C ILE A 416 -41.18 3.98 3.22
N ALA A 417 -41.49 4.84 2.25
CA ALA A 417 -40.65 5.99 1.92
C ALA A 417 -40.56 6.98 3.09
N GLY A 418 -41.65 7.19 3.84
CA GLY A 418 -41.66 7.98 5.08
C GLY A 418 -40.75 7.39 6.16
N TYR A 419 -40.76 6.07 6.33
CA TYR A 419 -39.86 5.36 7.23
C TYR A 419 -38.40 5.52 6.80
N PHE A 420 -38.07 5.32 5.52
CA PHE A 420 -36.69 5.46 5.03
C PHE A 420 -36.18 6.89 5.11
N ALA A 421 -36.99 7.89 4.75
CA ALA A 421 -36.63 9.30 4.87
C ALA A 421 -36.46 9.73 6.33
N GLY A 422 -37.26 9.18 7.26
CA GLY A 422 -37.12 9.44 8.70
C GLY A 422 -35.90 8.75 9.32
N LYS A 423 -35.57 7.54 8.86
CA LYS A 423 -34.42 6.75 9.35
C LYS A 423 -33.09 7.17 8.73
N TYR A 424 -33.12 7.64 7.48
CA TYR A 424 -31.96 8.10 6.71
C TYR A 424 -32.16 9.55 6.22
N PRO A 425 -32.32 10.53 7.12
CA PRO A 425 -32.62 11.90 6.72
C PRO A 425 -31.44 12.54 5.99
N VAL A 426 -31.76 13.44 5.06
CA VAL A 426 -30.79 14.28 4.33
C VAL A 426 -30.01 15.12 5.35
N GLY A 427 -28.67 15.12 5.23
CA GLY A 427 -27.78 15.92 6.09
C GLY A 427 -27.40 15.30 7.44
N MET A 428 -27.93 14.13 7.81
CA MET A 428 -27.37 13.39 8.95
C MET A 428 -26.05 12.70 8.57
N PRO A 429 -25.04 12.68 9.45
CA PRO A 429 -23.85 11.85 9.26
C PRO A 429 -24.24 10.40 8.96
N VAL A 430 -23.47 9.73 8.11
CA VAL A 430 -23.59 8.27 7.96
C VAL A 430 -23.09 7.67 9.27
N ALA A 431 -24.00 7.22 10.13
CA ALA A 431 -23.61 6.30 11.19
C ALA A 431 -23.03 5.06 10.50
N GLU A 432 -21.84 4.60 10.93
CA GLU A 432 -21.36 3.30 10.49
C GLU A 432 -22.47 2.30 10.74
N THR A 433 -22.96 1.68 9.67
CA THR A 433 -23.92 0.59 9.80
C THR A 433 -23.25 -0.46 10.67
N PRO A 434 -23.79 -0.84 11.84
CA PRO A 434 -23.27 -1.97 12.58
C PRO A 434 -23.20 -3.12 11.58
N ARG A 435 -22.00 -3.69 11.36
CA ARG A 435 -21.91 -4.95 10.62
C ARG A 435 -22.72 -5.94 11.46
N VAL A 436 -23.93 -6.23 11.00
CA VAL A 436 -24.63 -7.41 11.43
C VAL A 436 -23.80 -8.56 10.89
N GLU A 437 -23.14 -9.31 11.76
CA GLU A 437 -22.76 -10.67 11.42
C GLU A 437 -24.05 -11.38 11.09
N LEU A 438 -24.38 -11.44 9.80
CA LEU A 438 -25.38 -12.35 9.32
C LEU A 438 -24.86 -13.73 9.74
N ALA A 439 -25.61 -14.39 10.62
CA ALA A 439 -25.49 -15.83 10.75
C ALA A 439 -25.41 -16.37 9.32
N SER A 440 -24.34 -17.10 9.05
CA SER A 440 -23.91 -17.48 7.71
C SER A 440 -24.95 -18.41 7.07
N ASP A 441 -26.03 -17.82 6.57
CA ASP A 441 -27.03 -18.48 5.73
C ASP A 441 -26.78 -18.04 4.28
N PRO A 442 -26.15 -18.90 3.44
CA PRO A 442 -25.73 -18.56 2.09
C PRO A 442 -26.89 -18.35 1.10
N SER A 443 -28.16 -18.44 1.52
CA SER A 443 -29.32 -18.37 0.63
C SER A 443 -29.85 -16.96 0.35
N ALA A 444 -29.39 -15.90 1.03
CA ALA A 444 -30.07 -14.60 1.02
C ALA A 444 -29.56 -13.55 -0.01
N PHE A 445 -28.44 -13.75 -0.70
CA PHE A 445 -27.83 -12.70 -1.56
C PHE A 445 -27.38 -13.17 -2.95
N ALA A 446 -28.28 -13.78 -3.72
CA ALA A 446 -28.06 -13.96 -5.16
C ALA A 446 -28.88 -12.95 -5.96
N ALA A 447 -28.26 -11.83 -6.35
CA ALA A 447 -28.75 -10.92 -7.40
C ALA A 447 -27.54 -10.35 -8.19
N PRO A 448 -27.72 -9.75 -9.38
CA PRO A 448 -27.33 -10.37 -10.64
C PRO A 448 -26.29 -9.55 -11.44
N GLY A 449 -25.47 -10.24 -12.24
CA GLY A 449 -24.59 -9.64 -13.26
C GLY A 449 -23.45 -10.58 -13.60
N GLY A 450 -23.36 -11.12 -14.82
CA GLY A 450 -22.89 -10.31 -15.94
C GLY A 450 -21.35 -10.29 -15.93
N THR A 451 -20.72 -11.45 -16.11
CA THR A 451 -19.96 -11.79 -17.34
C THR A 451 -18.71 -10.94 -17.58
N ALA A 452 -17.57 -11.42 -17.09
CA ALA A 452 -16.37 -11.42 -17.90
C ALA A 452 -16.45 -12.62 -18.85
N SER A 453 -16.50 -12.37 -20.15
CA SER A 453 -16.34 -13.40 -21.18
C SER A 453 -14.85 -13.55 -21.48
N PRO A 454 -14.36 -14.80 -21.59
CA PRO A 454 -13.65 -15.15 -22.81
C PRO A 454 -14.34 -16.33 -23.47
N SER A 455 -14.86 -16.11 -24.67
CA SER A 455 -15.26 -17.16 -25.59
C SER A 455 -14.04 -17.98 -26.02
N ARG A 456 -13.94 -19.23 -25.56
CA ARG A 456 -13.21 -20.28 -26.26
C ARG A 456 -14.18 -21.45 -26.44
N GLY A 457 -14.74 -21.56 -27.64
CA GLY A 457 -15.69 -22.61 -27.97
C GLY A 457 -15.07 -23.98 -27.74
N GLY A 458 -15.70 -24.78 -26.86
CA GLY A 458 -15.32 -26.16 -26.64
C GLY A 458 -15.84 -27.08 -27.75
N ASP A 459 -15.26 -28.26 -27.85
CA ASP A 459 -15.65 -29.31 -28.77
C ASP A 459 -16.71 -30.21 -28.13
N VAL A 460 -17.87 -30.29 -28.78
CA VAL A 460 -19.04 -31.05 -28.31
C VAL A 460 -18.72 -32.55 -28.22
N THR A 461 -18.01 -33.11 -29.20
CA THR A 461 -17.71 -34.54 -29.25
C THR A 461 -16.73 -34.95 -28.15
N ARG A 462 -15.68 -34.15 -27.91
CA ARG A 462 -14.76 -34.38 -26.78
C ARG A 462 -15.45 -34.12 -25.44
N GLY A 463 -16.31 -33.11 -25.37
CA GLY A 463 -17.07 -32.77 -24.18
C GLY A 463 -17.91 -33.92 -23.65
N GLY A 464 -18.57 -34.66 -24.54
CA GLY A 464 -19.33 -35.85 -24.17
C GLY A 464 -18.48 -36.95 -23.53
N LYS A 465 -17.24 -37.12 -23.99
CA LYS A 465 -16.30 -38.10 -23.41
C LYS A 465 -15.87 -37.69 -21.99
N TRP A 466 -15.52 -36.43 -21.80
CA TRP A 466 -15.15 -35.91 -20.46
C TRP A 466 -16.33 -35.95 -19.50
N PHE A 467 -17.54 -35.63 -19.97
CA PHE A 467 -18.74 -35.71 -19.16
C PHE A 467 -19.05 -37.15 -18.73
N ALA A 468 -18.96 -38.11 -19.65
CA ALA A 468 -19.15 -39.52 -19.34
C ALA A 468 -18.14 -40.03 -18.30
N ALA A 469 -16.87 -39.61 -18.40
CA ALA A 469 -15.81 -40.05 -17.51
C ALA A 469 -15.89 -39.44 -16.10
N HIS A 470 -16.35 -38.20 -15.96
CA HIS A 470 -16.20 -37.44 -14.70
C HIS A 470 -17.50 -36.96 -14.07
N CYS A 471 -18.60 -36.91 -14.82
CA CYS A 471 -19.85 -36.27 -14.37
C CYS A 471 -21.06 -37.20 -14.41
N ALA A 472 -21.09 -38.16 -15.34
CA ALA A 472 -22.27 -39.00 -15.60
C ALA A 472 -22.68 -39.90 -14.42
N SER A 473 -21.75 -40.30 -13.55
CA SER A 473 -22.03 -41.11 -12.37
C SER A 473 -23.04 -40.43 -11.42
N CYS A 474 -22.96 -39.10 -11.32
CA CYS A 474 -23.83 -38.28 -10.47
C CYS A 474 -25.01 -37.67 -11.25
N HIS A 475 -24.78 -37.26 -12.50
CA HIS A 475 -25.74 -36.48 -13.28
C HIS A 475 -26.49 -37.27 -14.37
N GLY A 476 -26.29 -38.58 -14.47
CA GLY A 476 -26.88 -39.40 -15.54
C GLY A 476 -26.07 -39.32 -16.85
N ALA A 477 -26.27 -40.27 -17.76
CA ALA A 477 -25.41 -40.43 -18.94
C ALA A 477 -25.55 -39.27 -19.94
N ALA A 478 -26.72 -38.64 -19.98
CA ALA A 478 -27.04 -37.49 -20.82
C ALA A 478 -27.29 -36.21 -20.01
N GLY A 479 -26.90 -36.17 -18.72
CA GLY A 479 -27.14 -35.02 -17.84
C GLY A 479 -28.60 -34.85 -17.41
N GLU A 480 -29.40 -35.90 -17.52
CA GLU A 480 -30.82 -35.98 -17.13
C GLU A 480 -31.06 -35.92 -15.62
N GLY A 481 -30.00 -35.98 -14.82
CA GLY A 481 -30.03 -36.00 -13.36
C GLY A 481 -30.15 -37.42 -12.80
N LYS A 482 -29.42 -37.69 -11.71
CA LYS A 482 -29.52 -38.95 -10.97
C LYS A 482 -29.44 -38.67 -9.46
N VAL A 483 -28.25 -38.81 -8.88
CA VAL A 483 -27.98 -38.43 -7.47
C VAL A 483 -27.78 -36.92 -7.36
N ALA A 484 -27.34 -36.28 -8.45
CA ALA A 484 -27.17 -34.85 -8.57
C ALA A 484 -28.17 -34.24 -9.59
N PRO A 485 -28.40 -32.92 -9.55
CA PRO A 485 -29.45 -32.26 -10.34
C PRO A 485 -29.31 -32.43 -11.85
N VAL A 486 -30.44 -32.27 -12.56
CA VAL A 486 -30.52 -32.23 -14.03
C VAL A 486 -29.66 -31.08 -14.57
N LEU A 487 -28.72 -31.39 -15.47
CA LEU A 487 -27.85 -30.41 -16.13
C LEU A 487 -28.31 -30.09 -17.56
N ARG A 488 -29.11 -30.97 -18.16
CA ARG A 488 -29.70 -30.76 -19.48
C ARG A 488 -30.87 -29.77 -19.39
N GLY A 489 -30.92 -28.76 -20.26
CA GLY A 489 -32.02 -27.79 -20.29
C GLY A 489 -31.92 -26.65 -19.27
N ARG A 490 -31.44 -26.92 -18.04
CA ARG A 490 -31.21 -25.93 -16.96
C ARG A 490 -29.76 -25.47 -16.91
N MET A 491 -29.43 -24.52 -17.77
CA MET A 491 -28.05 -24.04 -17.86
C MET A 491 -27.72 -23.09 -16.71
N LEU A 492 -26.71 -23.45 -15.93
CA LEU A 492 -26.03 -22.51 -15.04
C LEU A 492 -25.43 -21.37 -15.87
N THR A 493 -25.35 -20.16 -15.30
CA THR A 493 -24.58 -19.07 -15.91
C THR A 493 -23.13 -19.49 -16.05
N ASP A 494 -22.39 -18.89 -16.99
CA ASP A 494 -21.01 -19.30 -17.25
C ASP A 494 -20.10 -19.19 -16.03
N ALA A 495 -20.20 -18.08 -15.31
CA ALA A 495 -19.48 -17.90 -14.05
C ALA A 495 -19.83 -18.99 -13.03
N THR A 496 -21.11 -19.36 -12.94
CA THR A 496 -21.57 -20.39 -11.99
C THR A 496 -21.11 -21.78 -12.40
N PHE A 497 -21.14 -22.10 -13.70
CA PHE A 497 -20.63 -23.36 -14.23
C PHE A 497 -19.12 -23.49 -13.93
N TRP A 498 -18.33 -22.49 -14.30
CA TRP A 498 -16.88 -22.52 -14.09
C TRP A 498 -16.51 -22.61 -12.62
N SER A 499 -17.14 -21.80 -11.77
CA SER A 499 -16.90 -21.86 -10.33
C SER A 499 -17.29 -23.22 -9.75
N THR A 500 -18.45 -23.77 -10.13
CA THR A 500 -18.94 -25.06 -9.61
C THR A 500 -18.06 -26.23 -10.06
N VAL A 501 -17.63 -26.27 -11.32
CA VAL A 501 -16.78 -27.35 -11.83
C VAL A 501 -15.35 -27.23 -11.31
N MET A 502 -14.77 -26.03 -11.31
CA MET A 502 -13.37 -25.85 -10.89
C MET A 502 -13.20 -25.99 -9.38
N ASN A 503 -14.12 -25.46 -8.58
CA ASN A 503 -13.98 -25.39 -7.12
C ASN A 503 -14.88 -26.37 -6.36
N GLY A 504 -15.76 -27.11 -7.05
CA GLY A 504 -16.75 -27.98 -6.41
C GLY A 504 -17.90 -27.19 -5.78
N LYS A 505 -18.96 -27.89 -5.37
CA LYS A 505 -20.09 -27.28 -4.66
C LYS A 505 -20.82 -28.33 -3.81
N ARG A 506 -20.90 -28.09 -2.50
CA ARG A 506 -21.47 -29.05 -1.53
C ARG A 506 -20.74 -30.40 -1.63
N THR A 507 -21.47 -31.46 -1.96
CA THR A 507 -20.94 -32.82 -2.13
C THR A 507 -20.30 -33.06 -3.50
N MET A 508 -20.38 -32.11 -4.44
CA MET A 508 -19.69 -32.20 -5.72
C MET A 508 -18.21 -31.82 -5.55
N PRO A 509 -17.26 -32.71 -5.91
CA PRO A 509 -15.83 -32.43 -5.79
C PRO A 509 -15.37 -31.34 -6.77
N ALA A 510 -14.23 -30.73 -6.46
CA ALA A 510 -13.53 -29.81 -7.34
C ALA A 510 -12.79 -30.56 -8.45
N PHE A 511 -12.88 -30.09 -9.69
CA PHE A 511 -12.22 -30.71 -10.85
C PHE A 511 -11.01 -29.93 -11.36
N LYS A 512 -10.60 -28.83 -10.72
CA LYS A 512 -9.44 -28.03 -11.15
C LYS A 512 -8.12 -28.81 -11.19
N GLU A 513 -7.99 -29.87 -10.40
CA GLU A 513 -6.81 -30.75 -10.37
C GLU A 513 -6.94 -31.94 -11.34
N THR A 514 -8.14 -32.19 -11.88
CA THR A 514 -8.46 -33.38 -12.69
C THR A 514 -8.74 -33.04 -14.15
N LEU A 515 -9.23 -31.83 -14.43
CA LEU A 515 -9.58 -31.34 -15.75
C LEU A 515 -8.89 -30.00 -16.01
N THR A 516 -8.27 -29.89 -17.17
CA THR A 516 -7.75 -28.63 -17.69
C THR A 516 -8.90 -27.69 -18.09
N ILE A 517 -8.60 -26.39 -18.19
CA ILE A 517 -9.56 -25.38 -18.67
C ILE A 517 -10.14 -25.76 -20.05
N ALA A 518 -9.33 -26.32 -20.95
CA ALA A 518 -9.81 -26.75 -22.27
C ALA A 518 -10.86 -27.87 -22.17
N GLN A 519 -10.62 -28.86 -21.32
CA GLN A 519 -11.54 -30.00 -21.11
C GLN A 519 -12.85 -29.55 -20.44
N VAL A 520 -12.78 -28.62 -19.48
CA VAL A 520 -13.98 -28.04 -18.87
C VAL A 520 -14.79 -27.21 -19.88
N SER A 521 -14.12 -26.54 -20.83
CA SER A 521 -14.80 -25.85 -21.93
C SER A 521 -15.49 -26.83 -22.90
N ASP A 522 -14.84 -27.95 -23.22
CA ASP A 522 -15.42 -29.03 -24.03
C ASP A 522 -16.70 -29.60 -23.35
N VAL A 523 -16.65 -29.92 -22.05
CA VAL A 523 -17.83 -30.38 -21.27
C VAL A 523 -18.97 -29.36 -21.33
N ARG A 524 -18.66 -28.07 -21.18
CA ARG A 524 -19.65 -26.99 -21.28
C ARG A 524 -20.29 -26.92 -22.65
N ALA A 525 -19.50 -27.07 -23.72
CA ALA A 525 -19.99 -27.07 -25.09
C ALA A 525 -20.95 -28.25 -25.34
N TRP A 526 -20.62 -29.44 -24.83
CA TRP A 526 -21.48 -30.61 -24.95
C TRP A 526 -22.81 -30.47 -24.20
N LEU A 527 -22.78 -29.99 -22.95
CA LEU A 527 -24.00 -29.71 -22.18
C LEU A 527 -24.89 -28.65 -22.86
N ARG A 528 -24.28 -27.66 -23.52
CA ARG A 528 -24.98 -26.64 -24.30
C ARG A 528 -25.61 -27.20 -25.58
N ALA A 529 -24.91 -28.10 -26.27
CA ALA A 529 -25.39 -28.72 -27.50
C ALA A 529 -26.57 -29.67 -27.30
N GLY A 530 -26.78 -30.18 -26.08
CA GLY A 530 -27.86 -31.12 -25.75
C GLY A 530 -29.30 -30.58 -25.77
N LYS A 531 -29.55 -29.32 -26.17
CA LYS A 531 -30.91 -28.75 -26.31
C LYS A 531 -31.47 -28.99 -27.73
N SER A 532 -32.23 -30.06 -27.90
CA SER A 532 -33.27 -30.22 -28.94
C SER A 532 -33.95 -31.57 -28.75
N LYS A 533 -35.04 -31.58 -28.00
CA LYS A 533 -36.34 -32.18 -28.33
C LYS A 533 -37.34 -31.76 -27.27
#